data_AF-A0A2E7DBB4-F1
#
_entry.id   AF-A0A2E7DBB4-F1
#
_cell.length_a   1.000
_cell.length_b   1.000
_cell.length_c   1.000
_cell.angle_alpha   90.00
_cell.angle_beta   90.00
_cell.angle_gamma   90.00
#
_symmetry.space_group_name_H-M   'P 1'
#
loop_
_entity.id
_entity.type
_entity.pdbx_description
1 polymer ?
#
loop_
_entity_poly.entity_id
_entity_poly.type
_entity_poly.pdbx_seq_one_letter_code
_entity_poly.pdbx_strand_id
1 'polypeptide(L)'
;MHTTSFACPHCSATLRIRDQSYLGRTVNCPDCGKPFEIVAPDGHAPDTITAEKVTADKDQASQSTKKQTFRHIEDLDTDTLTDSKLQDRSLSDPTEKASRYSPAELQALEESAATKPSAKLPSWLTPSRLGWLVAGTTAVVLITAISLTPSNSEGRDTEVGDVANETFPEESPEAKPIPEEAIADTKPTEEPPAVEEPGNVDGQLTQLGKHILDFTQFTGTFPWAEASDLPAEKQLSWMAQLATHLRPKSRIEPLWDRPWNDPLNDRFVRQKFTEFHNPSVAGIVSDTGYPAAHYVGVAGVGEDAATLPTGHPRAGVFGYGRKLQPKEISDGASNTMMIAGVNRRLGSWAAGGDATIRSFNKEPYINGPDGFGTGQDDGMYVLMADGSVRFVSKKVDPLVVRRMAAAADGFPLDKSVPGEPGDQPPSAELKTVVAQADPPGDDNDPNPVLPKVDPSKLEPVEPAPEDLVDVDAQLEQPIQEFLQAKPTSLRVMLLQIEEMAGIPIQYEEEKLGEEVLDSELTLSLKNTTVGAILAATLDKVGLKHVIDSGKLQIVKKPAAE
;
A
#
# COMPACT_ATOMS: atom_id res chain seq x y z
N MET A 1 19.09 17.51 -8.21
CA MET A 1 17.89 17.57 -9.07
C MET A 1 17.76 19.00 -9.60
N HIS A 2 18.02 19.21 -10.89
CA HIS A 2 17.92 20.54 -11.51
C HIS A 2 16.46 20.81 -11.89
N THR A 3 15.87 21.87 -11.35
CA THR A 3 14.52 22.33 -11.73
C THR A 3 14.67 23.47 -12.72
N THR A 4 14.06 23.35 -13.90
CA THR A 4 14.04 24.43 -14.89
C THR A 4 12.73 25.19 -14.78
N SER A 5 12.80 26.52 -14.71
CA SER A 5 11.63 27.40 -14.67
C SER A 5 11.51 28.22 -15.96
N PHE A 6 10.29 28.35 -16.49
CA PHE A 6 9.99 29.21 -17.64
C PHE A 6 8.65 29.91 -17.45
N ALA A 7 8.41 30.98 -18.20
CA ALA A 7 7.16 31.73 -18.15
C ALA A 7 6.22 31.30 -19.29
N CYS A 8 4.93 31.11 -18.98
CA CYS A 8 3.92 30.85 -20.00
C CYS A 8 3.81 32.05 -20.96
N PRO A 9 3.83 31.84 -22.29
CA PRO A 9 3.74 32.94 -23.26
C PRO A 9 2.35 33.61 -23.31
N HIS A 10 1.32 32.99 -22.72
CA HIS A 10 -0.06 33.48 -22.77
C HIS A 10 -0.51 34.25 -21.53
N CYS A 11 -0.03 33.88 -20.34
CA CYS A 11 -0.43 34.52 -19.07
C CYS A 11 0.75 34.90 -18.18
N SER A 12 1.99 34.67 -18.64
CA SER A 12 3.24 34.95 -17.90
C SER A 12 3.39 34.20 -16.56
N ALA A 13 2.55 33.19 -16.30
CA ALA A 13 2.69 32.35 -15.12
C ALA A 13 4.01 31.56 -15.13
N THR A 14 4.70 31.51 -13.99
CA THR A 14 5.98 30.81 -13.86
C THR A 14 5.76 29.33 -13.61
N LEU A 15 6.13 28.50 -14.57
CA LEU A 15 6.01 27.05 -14.50
C LEU A 15 7.37 26.41 -14.18
N ARG A 16 7.36 25.34 -13.38
CA ARG A 16 8.56 24.62 -12.95
C ARG A 16 8.44 23.16 -13.35
N ILE A 17 9.42 22.69 -14.12
CA ILE A 17 9.48 21.28 -14.50
C ILE A 17 10.70 20.64 -13.83
N ARG A 18 10.47 19.46 -13.24
CA ARG A 18 11.48 18.68 -12.51
C ARG A 18 12.26 17.72 -13.41
N ASP A 19 11.77 17.47 -14.61
CA ASP A 19 12.33 16.52 -15.58
C ASP A 19 12.52 17.16 -16.97
N GLN A 20 13.73 17.07 -17.52
CA GLN A 20 14.06 17.63 -18.83
C GLN A 20 13.41 16.84 -19.99
N SER A 21 12.83 15.67 -19.74
CA SER A 21 12.09 14.87 -20.74
C SER A 21 10.86 15.55 -21.33
N TYR A 22 10.41 16.66 -20.73
CA TYR A 22 9.27 17.46 -21.19
C TYR A 22 9.64 18.55 -22.21
N LEU A 23 10.93 18.77 -22.47
CA LEU A 23 11.38 19.69 -23.53
C LEU A 23 10.87 19.19 -24.90
N GLY A 24 10.30 20.09 -25.70
CA GLY A 24 9.70 19.78 -27.01
C GLY A 24 8.28 19.20 -26.97
N ARG A 25 7.63 19.14 -25.79
CA ARG A 25 6.23 18.71 -25.68
C ARG A 25 5.28 19.90 -25.59
N THR A 26 4.13 19.77 -26.24
CA THR A 26 2.99 20.69 -26.06
C THR A 26 2.25 20.35 -24.78
N VAL A 27 2.14 21.29 -23.86
CA VAL A 27 1.38 21.15 -22.61
C VAL A 27 0.39 22.29 -22.45
N ASN A 28 -0.73 22.02 -21.78
CA ASN A 28 -1.68 23.07 -21.43
C ASN A 28 -1.22 23.78 -20.16
N CYS A 29 -1.22 25.11 -20.18
CA CYS A 29 -0.92 25.90 -19.00
C CYS A 29 -2.00 25.65 -17.92
N PRO A 30 -1.64 25.32 -16.67
CA PRO A 30 -2.61 25.08 -15.60
C PRO A 30 -3.38 26.35 -15.21
N ASP A 31 -2.83 27.54 -15.46
CA ASP A 31 -3.47 28.81 -15.09
C ASP A 31 -4.43 29.32 -16.17
N CYS A 32 -4.04 29.24 -17.46
CA CYS A 32 -4.85 29.81 -18.55
C CYS A 32 -5.45 28.78 -19.52
N GLY A 33 -5.12 27.49 -19.36
CA GLY A 33 -5.64 26.38 -20.17
C GLY A 33 -5.12 26.32 -21.61
N LYS A 34 -4.34 27.30 -22.08
CA LYS A 34 -3.85 27.35 -23.47
C LYS A 34 -2.65 26.41 -23.68
N PRO A 35 -2.60 25.67 -24.80
CA PRO A 35 -1.45 24.83 -25.15
C PRO A 35 -0.25 25.70 -25.54
N PHE A 36 0.93 25.32 -25.08
CA PHE A 36 2.19 25.89 -25.53
C PHE A 36 3.30 24.82 -25.50
N GLU A 37 4.34 25.01 -26.31
CA GLU A 37 5.47 24.10 -26.38
C GLU A 37 6.56 24.50 -25.38
N ILE A 38 7.13 23.52 -24.67
CA ILE A 38 8.19 23.76 -23.70
C ILE A 38 9.54 23.80 -24.44
N VAL A 39 10.10 24.98 -24.62
CA VAL A 39 11.40 25.19 -25.29
C VAL A 39 12.50 25.38 -24.23
N ALA A 40 13.69 24.84 -24.48
CA ALA A 40 14.86 25.08 -23.64
C ALA A 40 15.21 26.58 -23.63
N PRO A 41 15.65 27.15 -22.49
CA PRO A 41 15.92 28.58 -22.36
C PRO A 41 17.05 29.11 -23.29
N ASP A 42 17.77 28.22 -23.96
CA ASP A 42 18.95 28.47 -24.79
C ASP A 42 18.68 28.39 -26.32
N GLY A 43 17.43 28.13 -26.75
CA GLY A 43 17.01 28.27 -28.15
C GLY A 43 17.65 27.30 -29.16
N HIS A 44 18.27 26.20 -28.72
CA HIS A 44 18.79 25.16 -29.63
C HIS A 44 17.89 23.91 -29.58
N ALA A 45 17.41 23.48 -30.74
CA ALA A 45 16.72 22.20 -30.91
C ALA A 45 17.72 21.04 -30.74
N PRO A 46 17.35 19.92 -30.11
CA PRO A 46 18.22 18.74 -30.06
C PRO A 46 18.26 18.09 -31.44
N ASP A 47 19.46 17.98 -32.02
CA ASP A 47 19.71 17.32 -33.29
C ASP A 47 19.26 15.85 -33.28
N THR A 48 18.54 15.48 -34.34
CA THR A 48 18.15 14.12 -34.68
C THR A 48 19.40 13.24 -34.82
N ILE A 49 19.60 12.28 -33.91
CA ILE A 49 20.67 11.28 -34.05
C ILE A 49 20.23 10.24 -35.08
N THR A 50 20.66 10.42 -36.33
CA THR A 50 20.76 9.33 -37.31
C THR A 50 21.96 8.45 -36.98
N ALA A 51 21.73 7.14 -36.93
CA ALA A 51 22.74 6.12 -36.74
C ALA A 51 23.80 6.17 -37.85
N GLU A 52 25.08 6.33 -37.46
CA GLU A 52 26.19 5.98 -38.34
C GLU A 52 27.28 5.23 -37.56
N LYS A 53 27.76 4.20 -38.23
CA LYS A 53 28.61 3.10 -37.77
C LYS A 53 30.07 3.50 -38.01
N VAL A 54 30.92 3.56 -36.98
CA VAL A 54 32.38 3.63 -37.17
C VAL A 54 33.10 2.70 -36.19
N THR A 55 34.11 2.07 -36.78
CA THR A 55 34.94 0.95 -36.39
C THR A 55 35.96 1.23 -35.31
N ALA A 56 36.44 0.13 -34.72
CA ALA A 56 37.58 0.03 -33.81
C ALA A 56 38.85 0.73 -34.32
N ASP A 57 39.60 1.33 -33.39
CA ASP A 57 41.06 1.23 -33.39
C ASP A 57 41.64 1.26 -31.97
N LYS A 58 42.78 0.60 -31.83
CA LYS A 58 43.56 0.28 -30.64
C LYS A 58 44.52 1.40 -30.22
N ASP A 59 45.09 1.17 -29.04
CA ASP A 59 46.35 1.69 -28.51
C ASP A 59 46.33 3.10 -27.90
N GLN A 60 46.49 3.18 -26.58
CA GLN A 60 47.82 3.41 -25.99
C GLN A 60 47.81 3.32 -24.46
N ALA A 61 48.84 2.65 -23.96
CA ALA A 61 49.21 2.51 -22.56
C ALA A 61 49.88 3.77 -22.00
N SER A 62 49.69 4.07 -20.72
CA SER A 62 50.81 4.16 -19.75
C SER A 62 50.41 4.66 -18.36
N GLN A 63 50.85 3.88 -17.37
CA GLN A 63 51.62 4.29 -16.19
C GLN A 63 51.06 5.40 -15.29
N SER A 64 50.66 5.00 -14.07
CA SER A 64 51.13 5.69 -12.86
C SER A 64 51.05 4.78 -11.65
N THR A 65 52.22 4.34 -11.24
CA THR A 65 52.57 3.66 -9.99
C THR A 65 52.28 4.58 -8.79
N LYS A 66 51.56 4.08 -7.78
CA LYS A 66 51.83 4.50 -6.39
C LYS A 66 51.60 3.35 -5.41
N LYS A 67 52.75 2.86 -4.97
CA LYS A 67 53.03 1.90 -3.91
C LYS A 67 52.63 2.53 -2.57
N GLN A 68 51.70 1.93 -1.83
CA GLN A 68 51.51 2.24 -0.42
C GLN A 68 51.43 0.94 0.38
N THR A 69 52.57 0.67 1.02
CA THR A 69 52.83 -0.31 2.06
C THR A 69 51.84 -0.17 3.21
N PHE A 70 51.16 -1.26 3.55
CA PHE A 70 50.59 -1.46 4.89
C PHE A 70 51.31 -2.61 5.58
N ARG A 71 51.63 -2.37 6.85
CA ARG A 71 52.46 -3.17 7.72
C ARG A 71 51.71 -4.41 8.20
N HIS A 72 52.46 -5.51 8.20
CA HIS A 72 52.33 -6.70 9.05
C HIS A 72 51.91 -6.34 10.47
N ILE A 73 50.90 -7.05 10.99
CA ILE A 73 50.77 -7.40 12.40
C ILE A 73 50.47 -8.90 12.40
N GLU A 74 51.51 -9.68 12.66
CA GLU A 74 51.41 -11.02 13.23
C GLU A 74 51.46 -10.90 14.76
N ASP A 75 51.09 -12.02 15.40
CA ASP A 75 51.23 -12.37 16.82
C ASP A 75 50.01 -12.09 17.71
N LEU A 76 49.19 -13.14 17.84
CA LEU A 76 48.81 -13.65 19.16
C LEU A 76 48.40 -15.12 19.05
N ASP A 77 49.30 -15.95 19.58
CA ASP A 77 49.09 -17.36 19.91
C ASP A 77 47.88 -17.57 20.83
N THR A 78 47.16 -18.68 20.63
CA THR A 78 46.83 -19.58 21.75
C THR A 78 46.39 -20.95 21.25
N ASP A 79 47.31 -21.89 21.48
CA ASP A 79 47.16 -23.30 21.80
C ASP A 79 45.76 -23.93 21.94
N THR A 80 45.59 -25.00 21.15
CA THR A 80 45.25 -26.37 21.55
C THR A 80 44.29 -26.61 22.73
N LEU A 81 43.16 -27.26 22.44
CA LEU A 81 42.64 -28.38 23.22
C LEU A 81 41.69 -29.24 22.35
N THR A 82 42.18 -30.40 21.97
CA THR A 82 41.42 -31.62 21.63
C THR A 82 40.60 -32.07 22.83
N ASP A 83 39.35 -32.53 22.66
CA ASP A 83 39.02 -33.96 22.52
C ASP A 83 37.51 -34.26 22.65
N SER A 84 37.02 -35.05 21.69
CA SER A 84 36.00 -36.12 21.74
C SER A 84 34.65 -36.01 22.50
N LYS A 85 33.61 -36.33 21.70
CA LYS A 85 32.49 -37.28 21.92
C LYS A 85 31.37 -36.91 22.92
N LEU A 86 30.16 -36.81 22.37
CA LEU A 86 28.91 -37.51 22.76
C LEU A 86 27.83 -37.06 21.76
N GLN A 87 27.60 -37.77 20.65
CA GLN A 87 26.60 -38.82 20.46
C GLN A 87 25.17 -38.48 20.94
N ASP A 88 24.28 -38.45 19.94
CA ASP A 88 22.86 -38.84 19.94
C ASP A 88 21.96 -38.35 21.08
N ARG A 89 21.09 -37.40 20.74
CA ARG A 89 19.71 -37.44 21.23
C ARG A 89 18.74 -36.77 20.25
N SER A 90 18.05 -37.65 19.53
CA SER A 90 16.74 -37.45 18.91
C SER A 90 15.83 -36.54 19.76
N LEU A 91 15.34 -35.47 19.13
CA LEU A 91 14.26 -34.62 19.63
C LEU A 91 12.93 -35.25 19.21
N SER A 92 12.21 -35.76 20.19
CA SER A 92 10.78 -36.06 20.09
C SER A 92 10.00 -35.00 20.88
N ASP A 93 9.07 -34.34 20.20
CA ASP A 93 7.76 -33.83 20.63
C ASP A 93 7.64 -33.00 21.94
N PRO A 94 7.32 -31.68 21.87
CA PRO A 94 7.14 -30.83 23.03
C PRO A 94 5.65 -30.71 23.42
N THR A 95 5.00 -31.80 23.81
CA THR A 95 3.65 -31.74 24.40
C THR A 95 3.46 -32.68 25.59
N GLU A 96 4.39 -32.67 26.56
CA GLU A 96 4.13 -33.38 27.83
C GLU A 96 4.96 -32.88 29.04
N LYS A 97 4.96 -31.58 29.34
CA LYS A 97 5.50 -31.06 30.62
C LYS A 97 4.71 -29.87 31.19
N ALA A 98 3.43 -30.08 31.45
CA ALA A 98 2.62 -29.18 32.30
C ALA A 98 1.75 -29.99 33.29
N SER A 99 2.33 -31.02 33.92
CA SER A 99 1.68 -31.80 34.97
C SER A 99 2.75 -32.43 35.85
N ARG A 100 3.45 -31.61 36.64
CA ARG A 100 4.36 -32.12 37.68
C ARG A 100 4.84 -31.10 38.72
N TYR A 101 4.07 -30.05 39.01
CA TYR A 101 4.35 -29.16 40.14
C TYR A 101 3.22 -29.24 41.15
N SER A 102 3.58 -29.48 42.41
CA SER A 102 2.63 -29.47 43.52
C SER A 102 2.21 -28.03 43.86
N PRO A 103 1.01 -27.82 44.45
CA PRO A 103 0.56 -26.49 44.86
C PRO A 103 1.54 -25.75 45.78
N ALA A 104 2.33 -26.49 46.57
CA ALA A 104 3.35 -25.91 47.45
C ALA A 104 4.57 -25.37 46.68
N GLU A 105 4.91 -25.95 45.52
CA GLU A 105 6.03 -25.47 44.68
C GLU A 105 5.63 -24.24 43.86
N LEU A 106 4.36 -24.12 43.47
CA LEU A 106 3.82 -22.90 42.84
C LEU A 106 3.77 -21.72 43.83
N GLN A 107 3.42 -21.99 45.09
CA GLN A 107 3.37 -20.96 46.14
C GLN A 107 4.78 -20.46 46.53
N ALA A 108 5.79 -21.33 46.50
CA ALA A 108 7.19 -20.95 46.72
C ALA A 108 7.78 -20.12 45.57
N LEU A 109 7.31 -20.33 44.33
CA LEU A 109 7.70 -19.51 43.17
C LEU A 109 7.07 -18.11 43.22
N GLU A 110 5.80 -17.99 43.65
CA GLU A 110 5.13 -16.70 43.84
C GLU A 110 5.74 -15.87 44.99
N GLU A 111 6.13 -16.49 46.10
CA GLU A 111 6.79 -15.79 47.21
C GLU A 111 8.21 -15.30 46.84
N SER A 112 8.91 -16.00 45.94
CA SER A 112 10.24 -15.59 45.46
C SER A 112 10.21 -14.42 44.45
N ALA A 113 9.07 -14.15 43.82
CA ALA A 113 8.88 -13.05 42.88
C ALA A 113 8.51 -11.71 43.56
N ALA A 114 8.12 -11.73 44.84
CA ALA A 114 7.61 -10.57 45.57
C ALA A 114 8.68 -9.70 46.29
N THR A 115 9.97 -10.01 46.17
CA THR A 115 11.04 -9.19 46.76
C THR A 115 12.09 -8.76 45.72
N LYS A 116 11.85 -7.62 45.07
CA LYS A 116 12.91 -6.79 44.45
C LYS A 116 12.89 -5.39 45.08
N PRO A 117 14.04 -4.86 45.53
CA PRO A 117 14.10 -3.53 46.14
C PRO A 117 13.98 -2.43 45.08
N SER A 118 13.12 -1.46 45.37
CA SER A 118 12.93 -0.21 44.61
C SER A 118 14.26 0.56 44.52
N ALA A 119 14.77 0.71 43.29
CA ALA A 119 15.93 1.54 43.00
C ALA A 119 15.57 3.02 43.19
N LYS A 120 16.24 3.69 44.15
CA LYS A 120 16.11 5.12 44.40
C LYS A 120 16.72 5.92 43.24
N LEU A 121 15.92 6.77 42.59
CA LEU A 121 16.40 7.75 41.61
C LEU A 121 17.28 8.83 42.29
N PRO A 122 18.36 9.30 41.62
CA PRO A 122 19.27 10.31 42.17
C PRO A 122 18.64 11.72 42.21
N SER A 123 18.99 12.48 43.25
CA SER A 123 18.35 13.72 43.72
C SER A 123 18.58 14.99 42.90
N TRP A 124 18.83 14.89 41.58
CA TRP A 124 19.04 16.06 40.71
C TRP A 124 17.93 16.24 39.65
N LEU A 125 16.88 15.42 39.68
CA LEU A 125 15.68 15.56 38.86
C LEU A 125 14.49 16.01 39.73
N THR A 126 14.36 17.32 39.94
CA THR A 126 13.15 17.95 40.51
C THR A 126 12.63 19.05 39.57
N PRO A 127 11.30 19.22 39.43
CA PRO A 127 10.63 19.96 38.34
C PRO A 127 10.70 21.51 38.44
N SER A 128 11.71 22.07 39.12
CA SER A 128 11.78 23.50 39.41
C SER A 128 12.75 24.28 38.52
N ARG A 129 13.39 23.64 37.52
CA ARG A 129 14.41 24.29 36.66
C ARG A 129 14.21 24.15 35.15
N LEU A 130 13.12 23.52 34.70
CA LEU A 130 12.75 23.47 33.28
C LEU A 130 11.91 24.69 32.84
N GLY A 131 11.37 25.45 33.79
CA GLY A 131 10.54 26.64 33.53
C GLY A 131 11.29 27.90 33.07
N TRP A 132 12.62 27.93 33.13
CA TRP A 132 13.42 29.12 32.77
C TRP A 132 14.10 29.04 31.39
N LEU A 133 13.99 27.92 30.67
CA LEU A 133 14.55 27.77 29.31
C LEU A 133 13.53 28.01 28.19
N VAL A 134 12.22 28.01 28.48
CA VAL A 134 11.15 28.22 27.49
C VAL A 134 10.70 29.70 27.40
N ALA A 135 11.01 30.53 28.39
CA ALA A 135 10.68 31.96 28.39
C ALA A 135 11.75 32.86 27.70
N GLY A 136 12.96 32.36 27.48
CA GLY A 136 14.06 33.12 26.87
C GLY A 136 14.04 33.14 25.34
N THR A 137 13.41 32.15 24.70
CA THR A 137 13.42 32.00 23.23
C THR A 137 12.28 32.76 22.54
N THR A 138 11.19 33.06 23.22
CA THR A 138 10.05 33.85 22.68
C THR A 138 10.30 35.37 22.69
N ALA A 139 11.22 35.87 23.51
CA ALA A 139 11.53 37.31 23.57
C ALA A 139 12.48 37.79 22.45
N VAL A 140 13.28 36.90 21.86
CA VAL A 140 14.27 37.26 20.82
C VAL A 140 13.66 37.30 19.42
N VAL A 141 12.56 36.56 19.18
CA VAL A 141 11.86 36.54 17.87
C VAL A 141 10.92 37.75 17.68
N LEU A 142 10.50 38.41 18.76
CA LEU A 142 9.62 39.59 18.68
C LEU A 142 10.38 40.92 18.50
N ILE A 143 11.69 40.94 18.76
CA ILE A 143 12.52 42.15 18.63
C ILE A 143 13.10 42.29 17.20
N THR A 144 13.18 41.21 16.42
CA THR A 144 13.66 41.26 15.03
C THR A 144 12.59 41.59 13.99
N ALA A 145 11.31 41.66 14.37
CA ALA A 145 10.20 41.96 13.45
C ALA A 145 9.83 43.45 13.33
N ILE A 146 10.52 44.36 14.03
CA ILE A 146 10.17 45.80 14.09
C ILE A 146 11.14 46.71 13.28
N SER A 147 12.18 46.17 12.64
CA SER A 147 13.24 47.02 12.04
C SER A 147 13.30 47.09 10.51
N LEU A 148 12.27 46.69 9.76
CA LEU A 148 12.25 46.85 8.30
C LEU A 148 10.89 47.34 7.77
N THR A 149 10.63 48.65 7.92
CA THR A 149 9.73 49.40 7.04
C THR A 149 10.50 50.61 6.48
N PRO A 150 10.52 50.82 5.15
CA PRO A 150 10.88 52.12 4.60
C PRO A 150 9.65 52.99 4.39
N SER A 151 9.86 54.28 4.63
CA SER A 151 8.90 55.36 4.74
C SER A 151 8.39 55.90 3.40
N ASN A 152 7.19 56.47 3.52
CA ASN A 152 6.49 57.42 2.66
C ASN A 152 7.38 58.50 2.00
N SER A 153 7.05 58.91 0.77
CA SER A 153 7.36 60.24 0.24
C SER A 153 6.27 60.72 -0.72
N GLU A 154 5.89 61.99 -0.53
CA GLU A 154 4.75 62.71 -1.08
C GLU A 154 4.73 62.94 -2.61
N GLY A 155 3.51 62.97 -3.15
CA GLY A 155 2.92 64.13 -3.83
C GLY A 155 3.40 64.53 -5.22
N ARG A 156 2.52 64.36 -6.23
CA ARG A 156 2.30 65.38 -7.28
C ARG A 156 0.95 65.22 -7.98
N ASP A 157 0.16 66.29 -7.93
CA ASP A 157 -1.11 66.51 -8.62
C ASP A 157 -0.93 66.73 -10.13
N THR A 158 -1.96 66.37 -10.92
CA THR A 158 -2.48 66.94 -12.19
C THR A 158 -3.25 65.83 -12.93
N GLU A 159 -4.39 65.98 -13.59
CA GLU A 159 -5.34 67.06 -13.84
C GLU A 159 -6.59 66.36 -14.41
N VAL A 160 -7.78 66.88 -14.16
CA VAL A 160 -9.06 66.36 -14.69
C VAL A 160 -9.24 66.84 -16.13
N GLY A 161 -9.65 65.94 -17.01
CA GLY A 161 -10.14 66.27 -18.35
C GLY A 161 -11.22 65.28 -18.78
N ASP A 162 -12.48 65.71 -18.67
CA ASP A 162 -13.66 65.11 -19.31
C ASP A 162 -13.45 64.96 -20.83
N VAL A 163 -14.14 63.99 -21.46
CA VAL A 163 -15.00 64.16 -22.66
C VAL A 163 -15.56 62.81 -23.15
N ALA A 164 -16.90 62.78 -23.24
CA ALA A 164 -17.80 62.11 -24.17
C ALA A 164 -17.76 60.56 -24.39
N ASN A 165 -18.82 59.95 -23.86
CA ASN A 165 -19.78 59.04 -24.49
C ASN A 165 -19.79 59.03 -26.05
N GLU A 166 -19.49 57.89 -26.67
CA GLU A 166 -20.02 57.51 -27.99
C GLU A 166 -20.35 56.00 -28.04
N THR A 167 -21.44 55.73 -28.74
CA THR A 167 -22.28 54.52 -28.75
C THR A 167 -22.08 53.69 -30.03
N PHE A 168 -22.05 52.35 -29.88
CA PHE A 168 -22.38 51.27 -30.86
C PHE A 168 -21.49 51.13 -32.12
N PRO A 169 -21.38 49.93 -32.78
CA PRO A 169 -22.36 48.82 -32.80
C PRO A 169 -21.82 47.38 -32.63
N GLU A 170 -22.76 46.49 -32.28
CA GLU A 170 -22.70 45.04 -32.48
C GLU A 170 -22.68 44.72 -33.98
N GLU A 171 -21.78 43.83 -34.41
CA GLU A 171 -21.92 43.12 -35.68
C GLU A 171 -21.44 41.67 -35.52
N SER A 172 -22.41 40.76 -35.66
CA SER A 172 -22.27 39.31 -35.71
C SER A 172 -21.93 38.87 -37.13
N PRO A 173 -20.92 38.02 -37.38
CA PRO A 173 -20.75 37.42 -38.69
C PRO A 173 -21.51 36.09 -38.80
N GLU A 174 -22.54 36.13 -39.62
CA GLU A 174 -23.33 35.02 -40.17
C GLU A 174 -22.43 34.07 -41.01
N ALA A 175 -22.42 32.77 -40.69
CA ALA A 175 -21.72 31.75 -41.47
C ALA A 175 -22.69 31.06 -42.45
N LYS A 176 -22.30 31.02 -43.73
CA LYS A 176 -23.06 30.48 -44.87
C LYS A 176 -23.18 28.94 -44.83
N PRO A 177 -24.25 28.34 -45.37
CA PRO A 177 -24.40 26.89 -45.45
C PRO A 177 -23.57 26.30 -46.60
N ILE A 178 -22.96 25.13 -46.34
CA ILE A 178 -22.21 24.33 -47.32
C ILE A 178 -23.16 23.30 -47.95
N PRO A 179 -23.08 23.00 -49.27
CA PRO A 179 -24.04 22.15 -49.97
C PRO A 179 -23.89 20.66 -49.64
N GLU A 180 -25.05 20.01 -49.63
CA GLU A 180 -25.31 18.59 -49.42
C GLU A 180 -25.16 17.83 -50.76
N GLU A 181 -24.15 16.98 -50.90
CA GLU A 181 -24.18 15.81 -51.79
C GLU A 181 -22.99 14.85 -51.57
N ALA A 182 -23.30 13.55 -51.73
CA ALA A 182 -22.43 12.37 -51.79
C ALA A 182 -22.02 11.69 -50.46
N ILE A 183 -22.96 10.95 -49.86
CA ILE A 183 -22.64 9.82 -48.97
C ILE A 183 -22.62 8.57 -49.86
N ALA A 184 -21.42 8.04 -50.11
CA ALA A 184 -21.21 6.74 -50.71
C ALA A 184 -20.87 5.71 -49.64
N ASP A 185 -21.44 4.51 -49.78
CA ASP A 185 -21.37 3.35 -48.90
C ASP A 185 -19.98 3.08 -48.30
N THR A 186 -19.91 3.07 -46.98
CA THR A 186 -18.84 2.37 -46.24
C THR A 186 -19.43 1.39 -45.24
N LYS A 187 -18.98 0.14 -45.40
CA LYS A 187 -19.26 -1.08 -44.63
C LYS A 187 -19.04 -0.86 -43.12
N PRO A 188 -19.77 -1.56 -42.22
CA PRO A 188 -19.65 -1.31 -40.78
C PRO A 188 -18.23 -1.63 -40.29
N THR A 189 -17.53 -0.59 -39.84
CA THR A 189 -16.31 -0.70 -39.05
C THR A 189 -16.69 -1.29 -37.70
N GLU A 190 -16.02 -2.38 -37.32
CA GLU A 190 -16.03 -2.95 -35.97
C GLU A 190 -15.94 -1.82 -34.94
N GLU A 191 -16.94 -1.80 -34.05
CA GLU A 191 -16.99 -0.90 -32.91
C GLU A 191 -15.70 -1.11 -32.10
N PRO A 192 -14.86 -0.07 -31.91
CA PRO A 192 -13.69 -0.20 -31.06
C PRO A 192 -14.17 -0.62 -29.67
N PRO A 193 -13.44 -1.53 -28.98
CA PRO A 193 -13.86 -1.98 -27.65
C PRO A 193 -14.11 -0.76 -26.77
N ALA A 194 -15.27 -0.76 -26.10
CA ALA A 194 -15.69 0.29 -25.21
C ALA A 194 -14.50 0.69 -24.32
N VAL A 195 -14.10 1.96 -24.43
CA VAL A 195 -13.18 2.58 -23.49
C VAL A 195 -13.86 2.44 -22.13
N GLU A 196 -13.30 1.61 -21.25
CA GLU A 196 -13.80 1.46 -19.88
C GLU A 196 -13.88 2.85 -19.26
N GLU A 197 -15.11 3.32 -18.98
CA GLU A 197 -15.29 4.58 -18.27
C GLU A 197 -14.52 4.51 -16.93
N PRO A 198 -13.88 5.61 -16.48
CA PRO A 198 -13.23 5.61 -15.18
C PRO A 198 -14.27 5.20 -14.13
N GLY A 199 -14.02 4.05 -13.49
CA GLY A 199 -15.00 3.38 -12.64
C GLY A 199 -15.63 4.35 -11.64
N ASN A 200 -16.95 4.28 -11.49
CA ASN A 200 -17.63 4.95 -10.39
C ASN A 200 -17.39 4.17 -9.08
N VAL A 201 -17.56 4.82 -7.92
CA VAL A 201 -17.24 4.21 -6.62
C VAL A 201 -18.08 2.96 -6.36
N ASP A 202 -19.34 2.97 -6.77
CA ASP A 202 -20.28 1.86 -6.63
C ASP A 202 -19.84 0.64 -7.45
N GLY A 203 -19.38 0.83 -8.69
CA GLY A 203 -18.82 -0.25 -9.50
C GLY A 203 -17.58 -0.86 -8.87
N GLN A 204 -16.69 -0.02 -8.31
CA GLN A 204 -15.50 -0.48 -7.61
C GLN A 204 -15.83 -1.29 -6.34
N LEU A 205 -16.75 -0.81 -5.51
CA LEU A 205 -17.22 -1.55 -4.32
C LEU A 205 -17.95 -2.84 -4.70
N THR A 206 -18.69 -2.84 -5.81
CA THR A 206 -19.35 -4.04 -6.32
C THR A 206 -18.33 -5.10 -6.72
N GLN A 207 -17.24 -4.70 -7.40
CA GLN A 207 -16.15 -5.62 -7.75
C GLN A 207 -15.43 -6.13 -6.50
N LEU A 208 -15.09 -5.25 -5.55
CA LEU A 208 -14.49 -5.65 -4.27
C LEU A 208 -15.40 -6.63 -3.50
N GLY A 209 -16.72 -6.40 -3.50
CA GLY A 209 -17.70 -7.29 -2.89
C GLY A 209 -17.71 -8.68 -3.50
N LYS A 210 -17.66 -8.79 -4.83
CA LYS A 210 -17.52 -10.09 -5.51
C LYS A 210 -16.28 -10.84 -5.04
N HIS A 211 -15.13 -10.16 -5.01
CA HIS A 211 -13.87 -10.77 -4.56
C HIS A 211 -13.92 -11.25 -3.10
N ILE A 212 -14.52 -10.46 -2.20
CA ILE A 212 -14.69 -10.86 -0.79
C ILE A 212 -15.65 -12.05 -0.66
N LEU A 213 -16.74 -12.08 -1.42
CA LEU A 213 -17.70 -13.19 -1.39
C LEU A 213 -17.13 -14.47 -1.99
N ASP A 214 -16.35 -14.39 -3.07
CA ASP A 214 -15.63 -15.52 -3.66
C ASP A 214 -14.62 -16.10 -2.64
N PHE A 215 -13.84 -15.23 -1.99
CA PHE A 215 -12.95 -15.63 -0.89
C PHE A 215 -13.73 -16.31 0.25
N THR A 216 -14.88 -15.75 0.61
CA THR A 216 -15.72 -16.27 1.71
C THR A 216 -16.32 -17.62 1.35
N GLN A 217 -16.71 -17.82 0.09
CA GLN A 217 -17.17 -19.11 -0.41
C GLN A 217 -16.05 -20.16 -0.38
N PHE A 218 -14.81 -19.75 -0.69
CA PHE A 218 -13.65 -20.64 -0.69
C PHE A 218 -13.19 -21.02 0.72
N THR A 219 -13.17 -20.07 1.66
CA THR A 219 -12.61 -20.26 3.01
C THR A 219 -13.66 -20.56 4.09
N GLY A 220 -14.93 -20.27 3.82
CA GLY A 220 -16.05 -20.39 4.77
C GLY A 220 -16.22 -19.20 5.72
N THR A 221 -15.31 -18.22 5.70
CA THR A 221 -15.31 -17.03 6.57
C THR A 221 -14.99 -15.78 5.77
N PHE A 222 -15.45 -14.60 6.22
CA PHE A 222 -14.94 -13.35 5.68
C PHE A 222 -13.42 -13.22 5.89
N PRO A 223 -12.70 -12.43 5.06
CA PRO A 223 -11.31 -12.10 5.31
C PRO A 223 -11.13 -11.55 6.72
N TRP A 224 -10.09 -11.98 7.42
CA TRP A 224 -9.93 -11.66 8.84
C TRP A 224 -8.78 -10.67 9.07
N ALA A 225 -8.80 -9.97 10.19
CA ALA A 225 -7.88 -8.86 10.47
C ALA A 225 -6.45 -9.29 10.83
N GLU A 226 -6.28 -10.52 11.31
CA GLU A 226 -5.12 -10.94 12.07
C GLU A 226 -4.58 -12.31 11.62
N ALA A 227 -3.38 -12.36 11.08
CA ALA A 227 -2.77 -13.57 10.52
C ALA A 227 -1.52 -14.06 11.27
N SER A 228 -1.03 -13.32 12.27
CA SER A 228 0.17 -13.70 13.04
C SER A 228 0.13 -13.20 14.49
N ASP A 229 1.18 -13.50 15.27
CA ASP A 229 1.31 -13.11 16.69
C ASP A 229 1.86 -11.68 16.90
N LEU A 230 2.05 -10.91 15.82
CA LEU A 230 2.55 -9.53 15.91
C LEU A 230 1.47 -8.58 16.46
N PRO A 231 1.80 -7.37 16.93
CA PRO A 231 0.78 -6.34 17.16
C PRO A 231 -0.03 -6.04 15.88
N ALA A 232 -1.34 -5.80 15.99
CA ALA A 232 -2.26 -5.66 14.85
C ALA A 232 -1.78 -4.67 13.77
N GLU A 233 -1.19 -3.53 14.16
CA GLU A 233 -0.70 -2.49 13.25
C GLU A 233 0.58 -2.90 12.50
N LYS A 234 1.27 -3.95 12.97
CA LYS A 234 2.45 -4.52 12.31
C LYS A 234 2.08 -5.68 11.41
N GLN A 235 0.90 -6.30 11.58
CA GLN A 235 0.49 -7.42 10.76
C GLN A 235 0.13 -7.02 9.34
N LEU A 236 0.12 -8.01 8.45
CA LEU A 236 -0.50 -7.91 7.13
C LEU A 236 -2.04 -7.93 7.26
N SER A 237 -2.70 -7.07 6.51
CA SER A 237 -4.14 -6.83 6.60
C SER A 237 -5.01 -7.95 5.99
N TRP A 238 -6.32 -7.83 6.18
CA TRP A 238 -7.31 -8.62 5.43
C TRP A 238 -7.22 -8.39 3.91
N MET A 239 -6.78 -7.20 3.48
CA MET A 239 -6.59 -6.90 2.06
C MET A 239 -5.35 -7.62 1.51
N ALA A 240 -4.31 -7.83 2.32
CA ALA A 240 -3.19 -8.70 1.99
C ALA A 240 -3.63 -10.15 1.76
N GLN A 241 -4.57 -10.66 2.55
CA GLN A 241 -5.14 -12.01 2.35
C GLN A 241 -5.96 -12.09 1.08
N LEU A 242 -6.74 -11.04 0.80
CA LEU A 242 -7.50 -10.97 -0.44
C LEU A 242 -6.56 -10.86 -1.66
N ALA A 243 -5.47 -10.10 -1.55
CA ALA A 243 -4.49 -9.94 -2.62
C ALA A 243 -3.81 -11.25 -3.05
N THR A 244 -3.45 -12.11 -2.09
CA THR A 244 -2.89 -13.45 -2.41
C THR A 244 -3.94 -14.34 -3.08
N HIS A 245 -5.20 -14.26 -2.65
CA HIS A 245 -6.30 -14.98 -3.30
C HIS A 245 -6.58 -14.50 -4.73
N LEU A 246 -6.46 -13.19 -4.99
CA LEU A 246 -6.64 -12.61 -6.32
C LEU A 246 -5.51 -12.97 -7.29
N ARG A 247 -4.31 -13.30 -6.78
CA ARG A 247 -3.13 -13.60 -7.59
C ARG A 247 -2.44 -14.91 -7.13
N PRO A 248 -3.12 -16.07 -7.22
CA PRO A 248 -2.59 -17.34 -6.69
C PRO A 248 -1.36 -17.89 -7.44
N LYS A 249 -0.98 -17.26 -8.56
CA LYS A 249 0.23 -17.58 -9.34
C LYS A 249 1.32 -16.52 -9.22
N SER A 250 1.15 -15.54 -8.32
CA SER A 250 2.17 -14.53 -8.06
C SER A 250 3.44 -15.20 -7.53
N ARG A 251 4.60 -14.80 -8.05
CA ARG A 251 5.89 -15.19 -7.45
C ARG A 251 6.26 -14.29 -6.26
N ILE A 252 5.52 -13.20 -6.07
CA ILE A 252 5.69 -12.26 -4.97
C ILE A 252 4.63 -12.63 -3.95
N GLU A 253 5.07 -13.33 -2.90
CA GLU A 253 4.25 -13.76 -1.77
C GLU A 253 4.66 -12.99 -0.51
N PRO A 254 3.72 -12.68 0.39
CA PRO A 254 4.05 -12.07 1.66
C PRO A 254 4.61 -13.06 2.68
N LEU A 255 5.48 -12.58 3.56
CA LEU A 255 5.95 -13.26 4.76
C LEU A 255 5.06 -12.85 5.95
N TRP A 256 4.13 -13.73 6.32
CA TRP A 256 3.08 -13.49 7.33
C TRP A 256 3.59 -13.36 8.77
N ASP A 257 4.74 -13.99 9.05
CA ASP A 257 5.44 -13.97 10.34
C ASP A 257 6.23 -12.68 10.57
N ARG A 258 6.29 -11.78 9.58
CA ARG A 258 7.04 -10.52 9.61
C ARG A 258 6.12 -9.31 9.54
N PRO A 259 6.58 -8.13 10.00
CA PRO A 259 5.82 -6.90 9.83
C PRO A 259 5.47 -6.62 8.36
N TRP A 260 4.32 -6.01 8.10
CA TRP A 260 3.90 -5.67 6.72
C TRP A 260 4.92 -4.77 6.00
N ASN A 261 5.63 -3.91 6.74
CA ASN A 261 6.67 -3.01 6.21
C ASN A 261 8.10 -3.55 6.37
N ASP A 262 8.25 -4.85 6.64
CA ASP A 262 9.56 -5.50 6.61
C ASP A 262 10.17 -5.36 5.21
N PRO A 263 11.51 -5.15 5.07
CA PRO A 263 12.16 -5.06 3.77
C PRO A 263 11.87 -6.23 2.82
N LEU A 264 11.60 -7.44 3.35
CA LEU A 264 11.24 -8.58 2.53
C LEU A 264 9.78 -8.57 2.06
N ASN A 265 8.89 -7.88 2.79
CA ASN A 265 7.51 -7.68 2.39
C ASN A 265 7.33 -6.45 1.48
N ASP A 266 8.33 -5.57 1.40
CA ASP A 266 8.27 -4.30 0.65
C ASP A 266 7.82 -4.49 -0.81
N ARG A 267 8.36 -5.51 -1.50
CA ARG A 267 7.99 -5.84 -2.89
C ARG A 267 6.52 -6.25 -3.02
N PHE A 268 5.99 -7.02 -2.08
CA PHE A 268 4.58 -7.41 -2.04
C PHE A 268 3.69 -6.17 -1.78
N VAL A 269 4.03 -5.36 -0.79
CA VAL A 269 3.20 -4.20 -0.40
C VAL A 269 3.19 -3.09 -1.46
N ARG A 270 4.27 -2.94 -2.22
CA ARG A 270 4.36 -1.96 -3.31
C ARG A 270 3.58 -2.33 -4.57
N GLN A 271 3.02 -3.54 -4.64
CA GLN A 271 2.20 -3.93 -5.77
C GLN A 271 0.97 -3.01 -5.89
N LYS A 272 0.62 -2.68 -7.13
CA LYS A 272 -0.60 -1.93 -7.42
C LYS A 272 -1.80 -2.89 -7.44
N PHE A 273 -2.83 -2.57 -6.66
CA PHE A 273 -4.12 -3.25 -6.65
C PHE A 273 -5.21 -2.21 -6.90
N THR A 274 -5.67 -2.13 -8.16
CA THR A 274 -6.73 -1.20 -8.55
C THR A 274 -8.05 -1.53 -7.84
N GLU A 275 -8.23 -2.80 -7.48
CA GLU A 275 -9.35 -3.35 -6.72
C GLU A 275 -9.58 -2.61 -5.39
N PHE A 276 -8.51 -2.05 -4.81
CA PHE A 276 -8.49 -1.41 -3.50
C PHE A 276 -8.59 0.12 -3.56
N HIS A 277 -8.60 0.69 -4.77
CA HIS A 277 -8.58 2.14 -4.97
C HIS A 277 -9.98 2.68 -5.21
N ASN A 278 -10.39 3.67 -4.41
CA ASN A 278 -11.52 4.52 -4.73
C ASN A 278 -11.09 5.60 -5.75
N PRO A 279 -11.68 5.64 -6.97
CA PRO A 279 -11.33 6.61 -8.01
C PRO A 279 -11.76 8.05 -7.67
N SER A 280 -12.69 8.25 -6.73
CA SER A 280 -13.14 9.56 -6.26
C SER A 280 -12.30 10.13 -5.09
N VAL A 281 -11.30 9.40 -4.60
CA VAL A 281 -10.43 9.84 -3.49
C VAL A 281 -9.03 10.12 -4.03
N ALA A 282 -8.56 11.34 -3.84
CA ALA A 282 -7.18 11.71 -4.14
C ALA A 282 -6.22 11.06 -3.13
N GLY A 283 -5.04 10.65 -3.59
CA GLY A 283 -3.98 10.12 -2.73
C GLY A 283 -3.85 8.60 -2.77
N ILE A 284 -3.27 8.08 -3.86
CA ILE A 284 -2.97 6.64 -4.02
C ILE A 284 -1.80 6.14 -3.13
N VAL A 285 -1.16 7.04 -2.37
CA VAL A 285 -0.05 6.75 -1.47
C VAL A 285 -0.37 7.34 -0.10
N SER A 286 -0.19 6.53 0.94
CA SER A 286 -0.38 6.92 2.34
C SER A 286 0.76 7.79 2.86
N ASP A 287 0.61 8.36 4.05
CA ASP A 287 1.64 9.17 4.72
C ASP A 287 2.96 8.40 4.97
N THR A 288 2.90 7.07 4.91
CA THR A 288 4.06 6.18 5.06
C THR A 288 4.82 5.91 3.76
N GLY A 289 4.36 6.45 2.61
CA GLY A 289 4.98 6.24 1.31
C GLY A 289 4.61 4.92 0.62
N TYR A 290 3.67 4.16 1.19
CA TYR A 290 3.13 2.92 0.63
C TYR A 290 1.74 3.13 0.00
N PRO A 291 1.32 2.29 -0.97
CA PRO A 291 0.01 2.43 -1.60
C PRO A 291 -1.14 2.42 -0.58
N ALA A 292 -2.09 3.33 -0.74
CA ALA A 292 -3.11 3.61 0.26
C ALA A 292 -4.31 2.65 0.20
N ALA A 293 -4.91 2.35 1.35
CA ALA A 293 -6.26 1.81 1.45
C ALA A 293 -7.30 2.93 1.36
N HIS A 294 -8.20 2.85 0.38
CA HIS A 294 -9.38 3.74 0.29
C HIS A 294 -10.66 3.10 0.86
N TYR A 295 -10.55 1.86 1.32
CA TYR A 295 -11.63 1.08 1.91
C TYR A 295 -11.14 0.41 3.18
N VAL A 296 -12.03 0.27 4.16
CA VAL A 296 -11.75 -0.39 5.44
C VAL A 296 -12.84 -1.37 5.81
N GLY A 297 -12.46 -2.46 6.46
CA GLY A 297 -13.39 -3.37 7.13
C GLY A 297 -14.05 -2.69 8.33
N VAL A 298 -15.35 -2.94 8.50
CA VAL A 298 -16.11 -2.35 9.61
C VAL A 298 -15.94 -3.19 10.87
N ALA A 299 -15.36 -2.58 11.91
CA ALA A 299 -15.11 -3.21 13.20
C ALA A 299 -16.32 -3.26 14.14
N GLY A 300 -17.32 -2.41 13.87
CA GLY A 300 -18.47 -2.20 14.73
C GLY A 300 -18.46 -0.83 15.40
N VAL A 301 -19.00 -0.76 16.61
CA VAL A 301 -19.34 0.49 17.31
C VAL A 301 -18.53 0.65 18.60
N GLY A 302 -17.80 1.76 18.71
CA GLY A 302 -16.95 2.09 19.86
C GLY A 302 -15.47 1.75 19.66
N GLU A 303 -14.60 2.41 20.44
CA GLU A 303 -13.15 2.37 20.26
C GLU A 303 -12.57 0.96 20.42
N ASP A 304 -13.21 0.13 21.24
CA ASP A 304 -12.82 -1.26 21.53
C ASP A 304 -13.39 -2.27 20.53
N ALA A 305 -14.23 -1.87 19.56
CA ALA A 305 -15.05 -2.78 18.77
C ALA A 305 -14.24 -3.82 17.98
N ALA A 306 -13.03 -3.46 17.54
CA ALA A 306 -12.12 -4.36 16.83
C ALA A 306 -11.63 -5.53 17.70
N THR A 307 -11.62 -5.38 19.03
CA THR A 307 -11.17 -6.42 20.00
C THR A 307 -12.32 -7.24 20.59
N LEU A 308 -13.57 -6.86 20.32
CA LEU A 308 -14.73 -7.57 20.84
C LEU A 308 -14.85 -8.98 20.24
N PRO A 309 -15.37 -9.97 20.99
CA PRO A 309 -15.56 -11.30 20.46
C PRO A 309 -16.67 -11.35 19.40
N THR A 310 -16.65 -12.38 18.55
CA THR A 310 -17.75 -12.69 17.61
C THR A 310 -19.08 -12.79 18.35
N GLY A 311 -20.14 -12.22 17.76
CA GLY A 311 -21.49 -12.20 18.33
C GLY A 311 -21.71 -11.15 19.43
N HIS A 312 -20.70 -10.36 19.79
CA HIS A 312 -20.94 -9.21 20.67
C HIS A 312 -21.87 -8.21 19.96
N PRO A 313 -22.90 -7.63 20.63
CA PRO A 313 -23.85 -6.70 20.03
C PRO A 313 -23.29 -5.37 19.51
N ARG A 314 -21.97 -5.17 19.58
CA ARG A 314 -21.24 -3.98 19.08
C ARG A 314 -20.16 -4.36 18.07
N ALA A 315 -19.92 -5.66 17.87
CA ALA A 315 -18.93 -6.14 16.92
C ALA A 315 -19.51 -6.07 15.50
N GLY A 316 -18.70 -5.58 14.58
CA GLY A 316 -18.96 -5.63 13.14
C GLY A 316 -18.33 -6.88 12.50
N VAL A 317 -18.24 -6.87 11.17
CA VAL A 317 -17.76 -8.02 10.38
C VAL A 317 -16.27 -8.31 10.63
N PHE A 318 -15.44 -7.27 10.74
CA PHE A 318 -13.98 -7.41 10.84
C PHE A 318 -13.48 -7.16 12.26
N GLY A 319 -12.51 -7.90 12.77
CA GLY A 319 -11.85 -7.57 14.04
C GLY A 319 -10.66 -8.47 14.32
N TYR A 320 -9.86 -8.09 15.31
CA TYR A 320 -8.67 -8.81 15.76
C TYR A 320 -9.07 -10.13 16.42
N GLY A 321 -8.33 -11.19 16.13
CA GLY A 321 -8.56 -12.53 16.66
C GLY A 321 -9.89 -13.18 16.28
N ARG A 322 -10.69 -12.62 15.36
CA ARG A 322 -11.99 -13.18 14.95
C ARG A 322 -12.10 -13.49 13.47
N LYS A 323 -12.76 -14.61 13.16
CA LYS A 323 -13.12 -15.04 11.81
C LYS A 323 -14.63 -15.24 11.78
N LEU A 324 -15.35 -14.32 11.13
CA LEU A 324 -16.80 -14.34 11.09
C LEU A 324 -17.30 -15.20 9.91
N GLN A 325 -18.22 -16.10 10.18
CA GLN A 325 -18.94 -16.85 9.15
C GLN A 325 -20.21 -16.09 8.75
N PRO A 326 -20.67 -16.18 7.48
CA PRO A 326 -21.91 -15.51 7.05
C PRO A 326 -23.14 -15.83 7.90
N LYS A 327 -23.26 -17.07 8.40
CA LYS A 327 -24.38 -17.51 9.25
C LYS A 327 -24.39 -16.89 10.65
N GLU A 328 -23.28 -16.27 11.08
CA GLU A 328 -23.15 -15.62 12.39
C GLU A 328 -23.62 -14.16 12.37
N ILE A 329 -23.99 -13.63 11.20
CA ILE A 329 -24.63 -12.32 11.06
C ILE A 329 -26.13 -12.47 11.36
N SER A 330 -26.56 -12.14 12.58
CA SER A 330 -27.97 -12.29 12.98
C SER A 330 -28.87 -11.16 12.49
N ASP A 331 -28.31 -9.99 12.18
CA ASP A 331 -29.10 -8.80 11.80
C ASP A 331 -29.49 -8.80 10.31
N GLY A 332 -29.00 -9.81 9.57
CA GLY A 332 -29.19 -10.00 8.14
C GLY A 332 -28.08 -9.34 7.32
N ALA A 333 -27.48 -10.11 6.41
CA ALA A 333 -26.34 -9.66 5.62
C ALA A 333 -26.63 -8.39 4.77
N SER A 334 -27.87 -8.18 4.36
CA SER A 334 -28.29 -6.98 3.63
C SER A 334 -28.48 -5.73 4.50
N ASN A 335 -28.49 -5.88 5.82
CA ASN A 335 -28.59 -4.79 6.80
C ASN A 335 -27.24 -4.47 7.47
N THR A 336 -26.29 -5.41 7.43
CA THR A 336 -24.96 -5.25 8.02
C THR A 336 -23.97 -4.67 7.01
N MET A 337 -23.34 -3.55 7.37
CA MET A 337 -22.26 -2.91 6.65
C MET A 337 -20.97 -3.71 6.87
N MET A 338 -20.32 -4.11 5.78
CA MET A 338 -19.09 -4.89 5.80
C MET A 338 -17.86 -4.02 5.53
N ILE A 339 -17.90 -3.20 4.47
CA ILE A 339 -16.80 -2.30 4.09
C ILE A 339 -17.33 -0.87 3.97
N ALA A 340 -16.55 0.08 4.47
CA ALA A 340 -16.78 1.51 4.30
C ALA A 340 -15.61 2.19 3.59
N GLY A 341 -15.88 3.23 2.82
CA GLY A 341 -14.83 4.07 2.23
C GLY A 341 -14.17 4.98 3.26
N VAL A 342 -12.90 5.30 3.04
CA VAL A 342 -12.15 6.30 3.81
C VAL A 342 -11.49 7.30 2.85
N ASN A 343 -11.51 8.58 3.24
CA ASN A 343 -10.88 9.67 2.47
C ASN A 343 -9.89 10.49 3.30
N ARG A 344 -9.70 10.12 4.57
CA ARG A 344 -8.74 10.72 5.50
C ARG A 344 -8.11 9.66 6.37
N ARG A 345 -6.95 10.00 6.94
CA ARG A 345 -6.11 9.08 7.73
C ARG A 345 -5.74 7.84 6.91
N LEU A 346 -5.36 8.02 5.65
CA LEU A 346 -5.10 6.89 4.75
C LEU A 346 -3.87 6.11 5.24
N GLY A 347 -4.04 4.81 5.47
CA GLY A 347 -2.97 3.88 5.80
C GLY A 347 -2.58 3.03 4.59
N SER A 348 -1.52 2.23 4.69
CA SER A 348 -1.21 1.26 3.64
C SER A 348 -2.30 0.20 3.56
N TRP A 349 -2.67 -0.22 2.35
CA TRP A 349 -3.60 -1.35 2.17
C TRP A 349 -3.07 -2.65 2.76
N ALA A 350 -1.75 -2.82 2.87
CA ALA A 350 -1.17 -4.03 3.44
C ALA A 350 -1.10 -3.98 4.97
N ALA A 351 -1.24 -2.81 5.60
CA ALA A 351 -1.12 -2.65 7.03
C ALA A 351 -2.40 -3.09 7.75
N GLY A 352 -2.27 -4.01 8.70
CA GLY A 352 -3.34 -4.31 9.65
C GLY A 352 -3.67 -3.10 10.54
N GLY A 353 -4.61 -3.30 11.46
CA GLY A 353 -5.03 -2.26 12.38
C GLY A 353 -5.93 -1.18 11.76
N ASP A 354 -5.88 0.03 12.33
CA ASP A 354 -6.66 1.23 11.93
C ASP A 354 -6.50 1.65 10.46
N ALA A 355 -5.44 1.17 9.81
CA ALA A 355 -5.17 1.43 8.40
C ALA A 355 -6.22 0.77 7.48
N THR A 356 -6.71 -0.41 7.86
CA THR A 356 -7.60 -1.24 7.02
C THR A 356 -8.85 -1.71 7.73
N ILE A 357 -9.00 -1.47 9.03
CA ILE A 357 -10.20 -1.77 9.81
C ILE A 357 -10.52 -0.59 10.72
N ARG A 358 -11.79 -0.17 10.82
CA ARG A 358 -12.20 0.94 11.69
C ARG A 358 -13.55 0.72 12.33
N SER A 359 -13.71 1.25 13.53
CA SER A 359 -14.99 1.36 14.23
C SER A 359 -15.63 2.73 14.05
N PHE A 360 -16.95 2.77 14.20
CA PHE A 360 -17.74 4.00 14.27
C PHE A 360 -17.74 4.50 15.71
N ASN A 361 -17.04 5.60 15.96
CA ASN A 361 -16.73 6.09 17.30
C ASN A 361 -17.32 7.47 17.56
N LYS A 362 -17.17 8.38 16.59
CA LYS A 362 -17.47 9.80 16.80
C LYS A 362 -18.24 10.41 15.64
N GLU A 363 -19.39 10.98 15.99
CA GLU A 363 -20.22 11.74 15.07
C GLU A 363 -19.58 13.10 14.67
N PRO A 364 -19.89 13.62 13.47
CA PRO A 364 -20.64 12.96 12.41
C PRO A 364 -19.83 11.81 11.79
N TYR A 365 -20.45 10.67 11.48
CA TYR A 365 -19.67 9.52 10.97
C TYR A 365 -19.15 9.74 9.56
N ILE A 366 -20.01 10.25 8.66
CA ILE A 366 -19.69 10.44 7.25
C ILE A 366 -18.97 11.78 7.04
N ASN A 367 -17.79 11.74 6.44
CA ASN A 367 -16.86 12.87 6.29
C ASN A 367 -16.56 13.58 7.62
N GLY A 368 -16.62 12.87 8.75
CA GLY A 368 -16.26 13.40 10.06
C GLY A 368 -14.98 12.79 10.63
N PRO A 369 -14.77 12.90 11.95
CA PRO A 369 -13.46 12.72 12.58
C PRO A 369 -12.85 11.32 12.43
N ASP A 370 -13.69 10.28 12.28
CA ASP A 370 -13.23 8.91 12.09
C ASP A 370 -12.65 8.67 10.67
N GLY A 371 -12.85 9.62 9.75
CA GLY A 371 -12.23 9.63 8.42
C GLY A 371 -12.97 8.81 7.35
N PHE A 372 -14.17 8.29 7.67
CA PHE A 372 -15.04 7.64 6.69
C PHE A 372 -15.52 8.62 5.63
N GLY A 373 -15.62 8.14 4.39
CA GLY A 373 -16.09 8.90 3.25
C GLY A 373 -15.57 8.34 1.93
N THR A 374 -16.40 8.41 0.89
CA THR A 374 -16.05 7.94 -0.47
C THR A 374 -15.81 9.07 -1.47
N GLY A 375 -15.72 10.32 -1.00
CA GLY A 375 -15.49 11.51 -1.82
C GLY A 375 -16.75 12.29 -2.17
N GLN A 376 -17.95 11.77 -1.88
CA GLN A 376 -19.20 12.51 -2.03
C GLN A 376 -19.46 13.44 -0.83
N ASP A 377 -20.03 14.62 -1.10
CA ASP A 377 -20.26 15.64 -0.07
C ASP A 377 -21.49 15.39 0.79
N ASP A 378 -22.47 14.63 0.31
CA ASP A 378 -23.79 14.44 0.93
C ASP A 378 -23.99 13.03 1.52
N GLY A 379 -23.01 12.14 1.37
CA GLY A 379 -23.08 10.76 1.84
C GLY A 379 -21.81 9.96 1.53
N MET A 380 -21.92 8.64 1.64
CA MET A 380 -20.89 7.72 1.20
C MET A 380 -21.50 6.42 0.66
N TYR A 381 -20.79 5.76 -0.25
CA TYR A 381 -21.10 4.38 -0.61
C TYR A 381 -20.49 3.41 0.39
N VAL A 382 -21.25 2.37 0.73
CA VAL A 382 -20.83 1.27 1.60
C VAL A 382 -21.15 -0.06 0.94
N LEU A 383 -20.34 -1.07 1.24
CA LEU A 383 -20.60 -2.44 0.84
C LEU A 383 -21.25 -3.18 2.01
N MET A 384 -22.39 -3.78 1.74
CA MET A 384 -23.12 -4.62 2.68
C MET A 384 -22.55 -6.04 2.69
N ALA A 385 -22.80 -6.79 3.76
CA ALA A 385 -22.28 -8.15 3.92
C ALA A 385 -22.87 -9.17 2.93
N ASP A 386 -23.98 -8.85 2.26
CA ASP A 386 -24.54 -9.63 1.14
C ASP A 386 -23.90 -9.30 -0.22
N GLY A 387 -22.93 -8.37 -0.25
CA GLY A 387 -22.27 -7.91 -1.47
C GLY A 387 -22.98 -6.77 -2.19
N SER A 388 -24.17 -6.35 -1.73
CA SER A 388 -24.85 -5.18 -2.30
C SER A 388 -24.17 -3.88 -1.89
N VAL A 389 -24.19 -2.88 -2.76
CA VAL A 389 -23.67 -1.54 -2.47
C VAL A 389 -24.83 -0.60 -2.17
N ARG A 390 -24.70 0.21 -1.12
CA ARG A 390 -25.71 1.21 -0.73
C ARG A 390 -25.10 2.58 -0.57
N PHE A 391 -25.84 3.60 -0.97
CA PHE A 391 -25.52 4.98 -0.63
C PHE A 391 -26.14 5.35 0.72
N VAL A 392 -25.31 5.78 1.67
CA VAL A 392 -25.72 6.25 2.98
C VAL A 392 -25.57 7.76 3.03
N SER A 393 -26.68 8.49 3.13
CA SER A 393 -26.67 9.95 3.23
C SER A 393 -26.20 10.42 4.61
N LYS A 394 -25.53 11.57 4.68
CA LYS A 394 -25.24 12.29 5.93
C LYS A 394 -26.46 12.63 6.78
N LYS A 395 -27.66 12.60 6.18
CA LYS A 395 -28.95 12.85 6.85
C LYS A 395 -29.53 11.60 7.53
N VAL A 396 -28.96 10.43 7.26
CA VAL A 396 -29.35 9.19 7.95
C VAL A 396 -29.09 9.37 9.44
N ASP A 397 -30.04 8.92 10.24
CA ASP A 397 -29.94 8.99 11.70
C ASP A 397 -28.69 8.22 12.18
N PRO A 398 -27.81 8.82 13.01
CA PRO A 398 -26.61 8.16 13.48
C PRO A 398 -26.85 6.80 14.15
N LEU A 399 -28.03 6.59 14.76
CA LEU A 399 -28.43 5.31 15.31
C LEU A 399 -28.50 4.22 14.23
N VAL A 400 -29.07 4.55 13.06
CA VAL A 400 -29.16 3.60 11.94
C VAL A 400 -27.76 3.25 11.43
N VAL A 401 -26.83 4.20 11.37
CA VAL A 401 -25.44 3.93 10.97
C VAL A 401 -24.74 3.00 11.97
N ARG A 402 -24.95 3.21 13.28
CA ARG A 402 -24.42 2.32 14.32
C ARG A 402 -24.97 0.90 14.20
N ARG A 403 -26.28 0.74 13.98
CA ARG A 403 -26.91 -0.58 13.77
C ARG A 403 -26.44 -1.26 12.50
N MET A 404 -26.23 -0.51 11.41
CA MET A 404 -25.59 -1.06 10.21
C MET A 404 -24.16 -1.55 10.50
N ALA A 405 -23.41 -0.90 11.38
CA ALA A 405 -22.03 -1.28 11.68
C ALA A 405 -21.91 -2.53 12.57
N ALA A 406 -22.93 -2.88 13.34
CA ALA A 406 -22.98 -4.10 14.13
C ALA A 406 -23.49 -5.28 13.29
N ALA A 407 -22.97 -6.47 13.56
CA ALA A 407 -23.36 -7.70 12.86
C ALA A 407 -24.38 -8.55 13.62
N ALA A 408 -24.53 -8.31 14.92
CA ALA A 408 -25.38 -9.11 15.80
C ALA A 408 -25.98 -8.32 16.97
N ASP A 409 -26.47 -7.10 16.73
CA ASP A 409 -27.13 -6.28 17.76
C ASP A 409 -28.60 -6.67 18.00
N GLY A 410 -29.23 -7.37 17.06
CA GLY A 410 -30.63 -7.81 17.12
C GLY A 410 -31.66 -6.70 16.88
N PHE A 411 -31.25 -5.51 16.45
CA PHE A 411 -32.13 -4.37 16.20
C PHE A 411 -32.43 -4.17 14.70
N PRO A 412 -33.66 -3.78 14.34
CA PRO A 412 -33.96 -3.38 12.97
C PRO A 412 -33.32 -2.02 12.63
N LEU A 413 -33.11 -1.76 11.34
CA LEU A 413 -32.70 -0.44 10.82
C LEU A 413 -33.84 0.60 10.82
N ASP A 414 -34.61 0.64 11.91
CA ASP A 414 -35.68 1.60 12.16
C ASP A 414 -35.39 2.41 13.43
N LYS A 415 -35.15 3.71 13.25
CA LYS A 415 -34.90 4.67 14.34
C LYS A 415 -36.06 4.82 15.32
N SER A 416 -37.27 4.39 14.95
CA SER A 416 -38.43 4.43 15.84
C SER A 416 -38.35 3.38 16.95
N VAL A 417 -37.57 2.31 16.73
CA VAL A 417 -37.31 1.28 17.74
C VAL A 417 -36.21 1.80 18.68
N PRO A 418 -36.45 1.91 20.00
CA PRO A 418 -35.46 2.39 20.95
C PRO A 418 -34.35 1.36 21.21
N GLY A 419 -33.16 1.83 21.59
CA GLY A 419 -32.00 0.99 21.96
C GLY A 419 -30.80 1.20 21.04
N GLU A 420 -29.60 0.97 21.55
CA GLU A 420 -28.32 1.09 20.84
C GLU A 420 -27.64 -0.29 20.70
N PRO A 421 -26.71 -0.45 19.76
CA PRO A 421 -25.83 -1.63 19.74
C PRO A 421 -25.12 -1.78 21.09
N GLY A 422 -25.29 -2.92 21.75
CA GLY A 422 -24.84 -3.17 23.13
C GLY A 422 -25.95 -3.25 24.17
N ASP A 423 -27.12 -2.66 23.89
CA ASP A 423 -28.30 -2.80 24.73
C ASP A 423 -28.97 -4.17 24.51
N GLN A 424 -29.80 -4.60 25.47
CA GLN A 424 -30.70 -5.73 25.23
C GLN A 424 -31.79 -5.32 24.23
N PRO A 425 -31.95 -6.02 23.10
CA PRO A 425 -33.04 -5.74 22.18
C PRO A 425 -34.38 -5.98 22.89
N PRO A 426 -35.43 -5.21 22.54
CA PRO A 426 -36.76 -5.43 23.10
C PRO A 426 -37.17 -6.89 22.85
N SER A 427 -37.35 -7.66 23.93
CA SER A 427 -37.78 -9.05 23.90
C SER A 427 -38.98 -9.17 22.95
N ALA A 428 -38.84 -10.00 21.93
CA ALA A 428 -39.76 -10.08 20.80
C ALA A 428 -41.20 -10.43 21.22
N GLU A 429 -41.99 -9.42 21.54
CA GLU A 429 -43.44 -9.35 21.28
C GLU A 429 -43.71 -8.28 20.21
N LEU A 430 -42.91 -8.27 19.14
CA LEU A 430 -43.28 -7.54 17.93
C LEU A 430 -44.21 -8.43 17.11
N LYS A 431 -45.51 -8.15 17.27
CA LYS A 431 -46.61 -8.67 16.48
C LYS A 431 -46.21 -8.69 15.01
N THR A 432 -46.23 -9.89 14.45
CA THR A 432 -46.16 -10.17 13.02
C THR A 432 -47.23 -9.33 12.31
N VAL A 433 -46.82 -8.20 11.73
CA VAL A 433 -47.58 -7.62 10.63
C VAL A 433 -47.25 -8.52 9.44
N VAL A 434 -48.03 -9.59 9.30
CA VAL A 434 -48.09 -10.38 8.08
C VAL A 434 -48.57 -9.44 6.99
N ALA A 435 -47.65 -8.92 6.19
CA ALA A 435 -47.99 -8.45 4.87
C ALA A 435 -48.63 -9.65 4.15
N GLN A 436 -49.89 -9.51 3.79
CA GLN A 436 -50.64 -10.51 3.04
C GLN A 436 -49.88 -10.80 1.74
N ALA A 437 -49.33 -12.00 1.64
CA ALA A 437 -48.93 -12.56 0.36
C ALA A 437 -50.21 -12.95 -0.37
N ASP A 438 -50.42 -12.38 -1.55
CA ASP A 438 -51.40 -12.87 -2.51
C ASP A 438 -51.06 -14.33 -2.91
N PRO A 439 -52.06 -15.16 -3.23
CA PRO A 439 -51.86 -16.57 -3.53
C PRO A 439 -51.10 -16.80 -4.85
N PRO A 440 -50.41 -17.94 -5.00
CA PRO A 440 -49.59 -18.23 -6.18
C PRO A 440 -50.46 -18.48 -7.41
N GLY A 441 -50.27 -17.65 -8.44
CA GLY A 441 -50.74 -17.90 -9.79
C GLY A 441 -49.78 -18.84 -10.51
N ASP A 442 -50.36 -19.85 -11.15
CA ASP A 442 -49.73 -20.82 -12.04
C ASP A 442 -49.27 -20.16 -13.36
N ASP A 443 -48.45 -20.91 -14.11
CA ASP A 443 -48.06 -20.75 -15.52
C ASP A 443 -46.69 -20.13 -15.87
N ASN A 444 -45.77 -21.05 -16.17
CA ASN A 444 -44.99 -21.18 -17.43
C ASN A 444 -43.88 -20.16 -17.82
N ASP A 445 -42.64 -20.63 -17.60
CA ASP A 445 -41.45 -20.59 -18.50
C ASP A 445 -40.62 -19.28 -18.66
N PRO A 446 -39.32 -19.32 -19.03
CA PRO A 446 -38.24 -20.28 -18.71
C PRO A 446 -37.16 -19.65 -17.83
N ASN A 447 -36.50 -20.49 -17.04
CA ASN A 447 -35.21 -20.17 -16.42
C ASN A 447 -34.16 -19.99 -17.54
N PRO A 448 -33.35 -18.91 -17.59
CA PRO A 448 -32.21 -18.87 -18.50
C PRO A 448 -31.22 -19.95 -18.08
N VAL A 449 -31.20 -21.05 -18.82
CA VAL A 449 -30.16 -22.07 -18.73
C VAL A 449 -28.85 -21.39 -19.09
N LEU A 450 -28.03 -21.11 -18.08
CA LEU A 450 -26.62 -20.79 -18.29
C LEU A 450 -26.02 -21.89 -19.19
N PRO A 451 -25.37 -21.53 -20.31
CA PRO A 451 -24.70 -22.54 -21.12
C PRO A 451 -23.66 -23.24 -20.25
N LYS A 452 -23.82 -24.55 -20.06
CA LYS A 452 -22.78 -25.41 -19.51
C LYS A 452 -21.60 -25.34 -20.46
N VAL A 453 -20.58 -24.58 -20.09
CA VAL A 453 -19.29 -24.61 -20.75
C VAL A 453 -18.67 -25.96 -20.41
N ASP A 454 -18.50 -26.79 -21.43
CA ASP A 454 -17.79 -28.06 -21.34
C ASP A 454 -16.30 -27.78 -21.05
N PRO A 455 -15.77 -28.14 -19.86
CA PRO A 455 -14.36 -27.92 -19.53
C PRO A 455 -13.40 -28.72 -20.43
N SER A 456 -13.93 -29.63 -21.27
CA SER A 456 -13.16 -30.45 -22.21
C SER A 456 -12.89 -29.76 -23.55
N LYS A 457 -13.36 -28.51 -23.74
CA LYS A 457 -13.15 -27.72 -24.97
C LYS A 457 -12.21 -26.53 -24.82
N LEU A 458 -11.52 -26.42 -23.68
CA LEU A 458 -10.37 -25.54 -23.57
C LEU A 458 -9.20 -26.24 -24.24
N GLU A 459 -8.90 -25.85 -25.48
CA GLU A 459 -7.59 -26.14 -26.05
C GLU A 459 -6.54 -25.63 -25.05
N PRO A 460 -5.54 -26.45 -24.67
CA PRO A 460 -4.42 -25.97 -23.89
C PRO A 460 -3.83 -24.78 -24.63
N VAL A 461 -3.99 -23.58 -24.07
CA VAL A 461 -3.17 -22.44 -24.49
C VAL A 461 -1.76 -22.86 -24.15
N GLU A 462 -0.98 -23.22 -25.17
CA GLU A 462 0.46 -23.39 -25.01
C GLU A 462 0.97 -22.16 -24.28
N PRO A 463 1.71 -22.32 -23.17
CA PRO A 463 2.26 -21.18 -22.48
C PRO A 463 3.04 -20.37 -23.51
N ALA A 464 2.74 -19.07 -23.58
CA ALA A 464 3.55 -18.15 -24.37
C ALA A 464 5.02 -18.44 -24.06
N PRO A 465 5.90 -18.56 -25.07
CA PRO A 465 7.31 -18.85 -24.82
C PRO A 465 7.80 -17.82 -23.81
N GLU A 466 8.30 -18.29 -22.66
CA GLU A 466 9.00 -17.44 -21.71
C GLU A 466 10.11 -16.77 -22.52
N ASP A 467 10.06 -15.44 -22.69
CA ASP A 467 11.17 -14.70 -23.28
C ASP A 467 12.42 -15.12 -22.51
N LEU A 468 13.33 -15.83 -23.17
CA LEU A 468 14.57 -16.29 -22.56
C LEU A 468 15.38 -15.04 -22.23
N VAL A 469 15.26 -14.58 -20.99
CA VAL A 469 16.03 -13.44 -20.50
C VAL A 469 17.49 -13.85 -20.53
N ASP A 470 18.33 -13.03 -21.17
CA ASP A 470 19.77 -13.21 -21.18
C ASP A 470 20.33 -12.88 -19.78
N VAL A 471 20.38 -13.91 -18.93
CA VAL A 471 20.82 -13.81 -17.53
C VAL A 471 22.23 -13.28 -17.44
N ASP A 472 23.12 -13.71 -18.34
CA ASP A 472 24.52 -13.28 -18.34
C ASP A 472 24.61 -11.77 -18.61
N ALA A 473 23.90 -11.27 -19.62
CA ALA A 473 23.84 -9.84 -19.91
C ALA A 473 23.31 -9.00 -18.73
N GLN A 474 22.32 -9.52 -17.98
CA GLN A 474 21.80 -8.84 -16.79
C GLN A 474 22.81 -8.81 -15.64
N LEU A 475 23.62 -9.86 -15.47
CA LEU A 475 24.67 -9.90 -14.45
C LEU A 475 25.90 -9.06 -14.81
N GLU A 476 26.14 -8.80 -16.10
CA GLU A 476 27.24 -7.95 -16.57
C GLU A 476 26.98 -6.44 -16.43
N GLN A 477 25.78 -6.03 -16.02
CA GLN A 477 25.43 -4.63 -15.82
C GLN A 477 26.44 -3.90 -14.90
N PRO A 478 27.08 -2.80 -15.37
CA PRO A 478 28.13 -2.13 -14.63
C PRO A 478 27.58 -1.25 -13.50
N ILE A 479 28.21 -1.32 -12.33
CA ILE A 479 27.91 -0.54 -11.15
C ILE A 479 29.17 0.21 -10.71
N GLN A 480 29.11 1.54 -10.71
CA GLN A 480 30.25 2.38 -10.35
C GLN A 480 30.69 2.17 -8.90
N GLU A 481 29.73 2.10 -7.98
CA GLU A 481 29.98 1.83 -6.57
C GLU A 481 28.76 1.14 -5.96
N PHE A 482 29.01 0.06 -5.24
CA PHE A 482 28.03 -0.61 -4.39
C PHE A 482 28.52 -0.54 -2.95
N LEU A 483 27.69 0.00 -2.06
CA LEU A 483 28.04 0.19 -0.66
C LEU A 483 26.88 -0.23 0.25
N GLN A 484 26.96 -1.45 0.76
CA GLN A 484 26.18 -1.92 1.90
C GLN A 484 27.00 -1.76 3.19
N ALA A 485 26.99 -0.54 3.74
CA ALA A 485 27.78 -0.21 4.93
C ALA A 485 27.18 -0.78 6.23
N LYS A 486 25.85 -0.88 6.31
CA LYS A 486 25.16 -1.44 7.47
C LYS A 486 25.03 -2.96 7.31
N PRO A 487 25.28 -3.76 8.36
CA PRO A 487 24.97 -5.19 8.32
C PRO A 487 23.52 -5.41 7.91
N THR A 488 23.32 -6.28 6.91
CA THR A 488 22.01 -6.65 6.37
C THR A 488 22.03 -8.14 6.08
N SER A 489 20.92 -8.85 6.32
CA SER A 489 20.87 -10.29 6.09
C SER A 489 21.12 -10.65 4.62
N LEU A 490 21.69 -11.83 4.37
CA LEU A 490 21.86 -12.38 3.03
C LEU A 490 20.54 -12.33 2.25
N ARG A 491 19.43 -12.69 2.87
CA ARG A 491 18.10 -12.68 2.25
C ARG A 491 17.71 -11.31 1.68
N VAL A 492 17.93 -10.23 2.44
CA VAL A 492 17.65 -8.87 1.97
C VAL A 492 18.65 -8.44 0.89
N MET A 493 19.93 -8.83 1.04
CA MET A 493 20.94 -8.59 0.00
C MET A 493 20.57 -9.25 -1.33
N LEU A 494 20.07 -10.49 -1.29
CA LEU A 494 19.62 -11.21 -2.48
C LEU A 494 18.43 -10.53 -3.16
N LEU A 495 17.46 -10.02 -2.41
CA LEU A 495 16.37 -9.22 -2.99
C LEU A 495 16.88 -7.96 -3.66
N GLN A 496 17.79 -7.22 -3.01
CA GLN A 496 18.37 -6.02 -3.61
C GLN A 496 19.11 -6.34 -4.91
N ILE A 497 19.84 -7.46 -4.95
CA ILE A 497 20.58 -7.89 -6.14
C ILE A 497 19.62 -8.37 -7.24
N GLU A 498 18.54 -9.08 -6.89
CA GLU A 498 17.46 -9.46 -7.82
C GLU A 498 16.85 -8.22 -8.48
N GLU A 499 16.51 -7.18 -7.71
CA GLU A 499 15.97 -5.93 -8.24
C GLU A 499 16.98 -5.20 -9.15
N MET A 500 18.27 -5.21 -8.79
CA MET A 500 19.33 -4.66 -9.66
C MET A 500 19.51 -5.46 -10.96
N ALA A 501 19.36 -6.79 -10.90
CA ALA A 501 19.54 -7.68 -12.05
C ALA A 501 18.28 -7.71 -12.94
N GLY A 502 17.11 -7.39 -12.40
CA GLY A 502 15.83 -7.51 -13.12
C GLY A 502 15.44 -8.97 -13.43
N ILE A 503 16.07 -9.95 -12.77
CA ILE A 503 15.84 -11.38 -12.97
C ILE A 503 15.68 -12.12 -11.63
N PRO A 504 14.72 -13.06 -11.52
CA PRO A 504 14.51 -13.80 -10.29
C PRO A 504 15.73 -14.63 -9.88
N ILE A 505 16.08 -14.57 -8.59
CA ILE A 505 17.10 -15.43 -8.00
C ILE A 505 16.40 -16.59 -7.28
N GLN A 506 16.64 -17.81 -7.73
CA GLN A 506 15.99 -19.00 -7.21
C GLN A 506 16.87 -19.71 -6.18
N TYR A 507 16.28 -20.10 -5.06
CA TYR A 507 16.92 -20.91 -4.04
C TYR A 507 15.89 -21.67 -3.21
N GLU A 508 16.30 -22.81 -2.67
CA GLU A 508 15.48 -23.60 -1.76
C GLU A 508 15.93 -23.34 -0.33
N GLU A 509 15.07 -22.69 0.46
CA GLU A 509 15.40 -22.27 1.82
C GLU A 509 15.80 -23.45 2.71
N GLU A 510 15.08 -24.56 2.61
CA GLU A 510 15.37 -25.79 3.35
C GLU A 510 16.77 -26.34 3.05
N LYS A 511 17.27 -26.18 1.81
CA LYS A 511 18.60 -26.63 1.42
C LYS A 511 19.70 -25.69 1.90
N LEU A 512 19.45 -24.38 1.93
CA LEU A 512 20.42 -23.39 2.36
C LEU A 512 20.51 -23.30 3.89
N GLY A 513 19.37 -23.33 4.57
CA GLY A 513 19.21 -23.16 6.02
C GLY A 513 18.95 -21.70 6.40
N GLU A 514 18.02 -21.49 7.35
CA GLU A 514 17.65 -20.14 7.84
C GLU A 514 18.85 -19.37 8.39
N GLU A 515 19.74 -20.02 9.14
CA GLU A 515 20.94 -19.40 9.71
C GLU A 515 21.84 -18.76 8.64
N VAL A 516 21.96 -19.41 7.47
CA VAL A 516 22.73 -18.89 6.34
C VAL A 516 22.01 -17.71 5.69
N LEU A 517 20.69 -17.80 5.52
CA LEU A 517 19.88 -16.75 4.91
C LEU A 517 19.76 -15.49 5.78
N ASP A 518 19.78 -15.65 7.10
CA ASP A 518 19.71 -14.55 8.05
C ASP A 518 21.10 -14.02 8.47
N SER A 519 22.17 -14.63 7.97
CA SER A 519 23.54 -14.15 8.21
C SER A 519 23.73 -12.71 7.76
N GLU A 520 24.26 -11.86 8.64
CA GLU A 520 24.44 -10.44 8.37
C GLU A 520 25.72 -10.18 7.58
N LEU A 521 25.61 -9.38 6.52
CA LEU A 521 26.67 -9.10 5.58
C LEU A 521 26.83 -7.58 5.39
N THR A 522 28.08 -7.16 5.21
CA THR A 522 28.45 -5.84 4.69
C THR A 522 29.30 -6.02 3.45
N LEU A 523 29.11 -5.16 2.45
CA LEU A 523 29.83 -5.24 1.18
C LEU A 523 30.12 -3.86 0.62
N SER A 524 31.35 -3.64 0.13
CA SER A 524 31.73 -2.43 -0.58
C SER A 524 32.57 -2.81 -1.78
N LEU A 525 32.10 -2.43 -2.97
CA LEU A 525 32.73 -2.71 -4.25
C LEU A 525 32.69 -1.46 -5.13
N LYS A 526 33.73 -1.25 -5.95
CA LYS A 526 33.84 -0.15 -6.91
C LYS A 526 34.12 -0.70 -8.30
N ASN A 527 33.59 -0.04 -9.33
CA ASN A 527 33.70 -0.47 -10.73
C ASN A 527 33.41 -1.96 -10.89
N THR A 528 32.27 -2.38 -10.36
CA THR A 528 31.84 -3.77 -10.27
C THR A 528 30.71 -4.04 -11.28
N THR A 529 30.19 -5.26 -11.31
CA THR A 529 28.93 -5.60 -11.97
C THR A 529 27.93 -6.17 -10.97
N VAL A 530 26.67 -6.30 -11.37
CA VAL A 530 25.62 -6.96 -10.58
C VAL A 530 26.03 -8.40 -10.23
N GLY A 531 26.56 -9.15 -11.18
CA GLY A 531 27.07 -10.51 -10.99
C GLY A 531 28.26 -10.59 -10.04
N ALA A 532 29.17 -9.62 -10.08
CA ALA A 532 30.29 -9.55 -9.14
C ALA A 532 29.83 -9.20 -7.71
N ILE A 533 28.79 -8.36 -7.57
CA ILE A 533 28.14 -8.11 -6.27
C ILE A 533 27.50 -9.41 -5.74
N LEU A 534 26.77 -10.14 -6.60
CA LEU A 534 26.19 -11.44 -6.26
C LEU A 534 27.24 -12.43 -5.81
N ALA A 535 28.29 -12.63 -6.60
CA ALA A 535 29.37 -13.56 -6.28
C ALA A 535 30.07 -13.20 -4.96
N ALA A 536 30.42 -11.93 -4.74
CA ALA A 536 31.05 -11.48 -3.51
C ALA A 536 30.15 -11.62 -2.28
N THR A 537 28.84 -11.46 -2.45
CA THR A 537 27.84 -11.67 -1.40
C THR A 537 27.76 -13.15 -1.02
N LEU A 538 27.62 -14.03 -2.02
CA LEU A 538 27.51 -15.48 -1.83
C LEU A 538 28.79 -16.12 -1.28
N ASP A 539 29.97 -15.64 -1.70
CA ASP A 539 31.25 -16.17 -1.22
C ASP A 539 31.45 -15.97 0.29
N LYS A 540 30.91 -14.89 0.88
CA LYS A 540 30.99 -14.63 2.33
C LYS A 540 30.29 -15.69 3.18
N VAL A 541 29.34 -16.41 2.58
CA VAL A 541 28.49 -17.40 3.26
C VAL A 541 28.69 -18.81 2.69
N GLY A 542 29.75 -19.03 1.91
CA GLY A 542 30.07 -20.35 1.34
C GLY A 542 29.05 -20.82 0.28
N LEU A 543 28.41 -19.90 -0.41
CA LEU A 543 27.47 -20.18 -1.50
C LEU A 543 28.05 -19.76 -2.85
N LYS A 544 27.40 -20.20 -3.93
CA LYS A 544 27.67 -19.72 -5.30
C LYS A 544 26.38 -19.67 -6.11
N HIS A 545 26.38 -18.94 -7.21
CA HIS A 545 25.28 -18.99 -8.17
C HIS A 545 25.62 -19.92 -9.35
N VAL A 546 24.59 -20.45 -9.99
CA VAL A 546 24.65 -21.24 -11.22
C VAL A 546 23.52 -20.76 -12.13
N ILE A 547 23.79 -20.68 -13.44
CA ILE A 547 22.77 -20.40 -14.44
C ILE A 547 22.41 -21.74 -15.08
N ASP A 548 21.17 -22.17 -14.91
CA ASP A 548 20.64 -23.38 -15.54
C ASP A 548 19.34 -23.05 -16.27
N SER A 549 19.28 -23.40 -17.56
CA SER A 549 18.08 -23.22 -18.39
C SER A 549 17.52 -21.78 -18.35
N GLY A 550 18.41 -20.78 -18.38
CA GLY A 550 18.04 -19.35 -18.30
C GLY A 550 17.57 -18.88 -16.93
N LYS A 551 17.80 -19.66 -15.86
CA LYS A 551 17.42 -19.33 -14.49
C LYS A 551 18.64 -19.19 -13.61
N LEU A 552 18.67 -18.12 -12.82
CA LEU A 552 19.72 -17.86 -11.85
C LEU A 552 19.40 -18.57 -10.54
N GLN A 553 20.22 -19.55 -10.16
CA GLN A 553 20.01 -20.39 -8.96
C GLN A 553 21.16 -20.23 -7.96
N ILE A 554 20.87 -20.27 -6.66
CA ILE A 554 21.88 -20.32 -5.59
C ILE A 554 22.05 -21.75 -5.09
N VAL A 555 23.31 -22.17 -4.96
CA VAL A 555 23.68 -23.49 -4.43
C VAL A 555 24.82 -23.37 -3.42
N LYS A 556 24.97 -24.36 -2.54
CA LYS A 556 26.13 -24.46 -1.65
C LYS A 556 27.41 -24.64 -2.45
N LYS A 557 28.49 -23.95 -2.05
CA LYS A 557 29.80 -24.17 -2.65
C LYS A 557 30.30 -25.55 -2.21
N PRO A 558 30.80 -26.39 -3.14
CA PRO A 558 31.40 -27.66 -2.73
C PRO A 558 32.56 -27.38 -1.77
N ALA A 559 32.68 -28.18 -0.71
CA ALA A 559 33.82 -28.10 0.20
C ALA A 559 35.10 -28.26 -0.63
N ALA A 560 36.07 -27.35 -0.41
CA ALA A 560 37.36 -27.48 -1.05
C ALA A 560 38.03 -28.77 -0.53
N GLU A 561 38.30 -29.72 -1.42
CA GLU A 561 39.10 -30.92 -1.14
C GLU A 561 40.57 -30.58 -0.88
#